data_AF-A0A2V9WTB4-F1
#
_entry.id   AF-A0A2V9WTB4-F1
#
_cell.length_a   1.000
_cell.length_b   1.000
_cell.length_c   1.000
_cell.angle_alpha   90.00
_cell.angle_beta   90.00
_cell.angle_gamma   90.00
#
_symmetry.space_group_name_H-M   'P 1'
#
loop_
_entity.id
_entity.type
_entity.pdbx_description
1 polymer ?
#
loop_
_entity_poly.entity_id
_entity_poly.type
_entity_poly.pdbx_seq_one_letter_code
_entity_poly.pdbx_strand_id
1 'polypeptide(L)'
;FNRRFQVRAAQPGSAFMPRRSRDLDLIFALQFERTVNRDNTVSIQNLSLQIEAVRWRASLAGCTVTVHQHLDGSYGLTHGPHRLGRYSAQGAALADNKTQRGRAVEKTRAGKVQNPTFPPRLEIPQKALDSHFPTAPTAAGHLTQTGQVTC
;
A
#
# COMPACT_ATOMS: atom_id res chain seq x y z
N PHE A 1 -24.38 -1.27 -27.28
CA PHE A 1 -24.64 -0.81 -25.90
C PHE A 1 -25.85 -1.55 -25.34
N ASN A 2 -25.88 -1.90 -24.05
CA ASN A 2 -26.81 -2.91 -23.54
C ASN A 2 -28.19 -2.32 -23.16
N ARG A 3 -29.09 -2.23 -24.15
CA ARG A 3 -30.41 -1.55 -24.04
C ARG A 3 -31.33 -2.14 -22.97
N ARG A 4 -31.17 -3.42 -22.58
CA ARG A 4 -32.04 -4.11 -21.61
C ARG A 4 -31.80 -3.71 -20.14
N PHE A 5 -30.62 -3.19 -19.83
CA PHE A 5 -30.20 -2.84 -18.45
C PHE A 5 -29.94 -1.34 -18.27
N GLN A 6 -30.36 -0.51 -19.23
CA GLN A 6 -30.12 0.93 -19.19
C GLN A 6 -31.20 1.64 -18.38
N VAL A 7 -30.89 1.93 -17.11
CA VAL A 7 -31.74 2.71 -16.19
C VAL A 7 -31.17 4.13 -16.03
N ARG A 8 -32.04 5.15 -15.97
CA ARG A 8 -31.63 6.54 -15.75
C ARG A 8 -31.18 6.72 -14.28
N ALA A 9 -30.06 7.39 -14.06
CA ALA A 9 -29.59 7.71 -12.71
C ALA A 9 -30.58 8.61 -11.96
N ALA A 10 -30.81 8.32 -10.68
CA ALA A 10 -31.76 9.06 -9.83
C ALA A 10 -31.24 10.43 -9.38
N GLN A 11 -29.92 10.59 -9.26
CA GLN A 11 -29.27 11.87 -8.93
C GLN A 11 -28.38 12.36 -10.08
N PRO A 12 -28.25 13.69 -10.28
CA PRO A 12 -27.30 14.26 -11.21
C PRO A 12 -25.88 14.14 -10.67
N GLY A 13 -24.97 13.55 -11.44
CA GLY A 13 -23.55 13.46 -11.10
C GLY A 13 -22.93 12.10 -11.44
N SER A 14 -21.68 11.93 -11.01
CA SER A 14 -20.91 10.69 -11.16
C SER A 14 -20.59 10.12 -9.78
N ALA A 15 -20.91 8.84 -9.56
CA ALA A 15 -20.49 8.10 -8.36
C ALA A 15 -19.03 7.62 -8.43
N PHE A 16 -18.34 7.78 -9.57
CA PHE A 16 -16.96 7.34 -9.74
C PHE A 16 -16.00 8.31 -9.03
N MET A 17 -15.22 7.79 -8.08
CA MET A 17 -14.16 8.53 -7.40
C MET A 17 -12.78 8.26 -8.06
N PRO A 18 -11.90 9.26 -8.19
CA PRO A 18 -10.56 9.07 -8.72
C PRO A 18 -9.71 8.19 -7.78
N ARG A 19 -9.26 7.04 -8.30
CA ARG A 19 -8.54 6.02 -7.53
C ARG A 19 -7.04 6.33 -7.48
N ARG A 20 -6.48 6.41 -6.26
CA ARG A 20 -5.12 6.94 -6.03
C ARG A 20 -3.97 5.91 -5.98
N SER A 21 -4.22 4.60 -5.81
CA SER A 21 -3.22 3.73 -5.13
C SER A 21 -2.91 2.33 -5.69
N ARG A 22 -3.43 1.88 -6.85
CA ARG A 22 -2.86 0.70 -7.52
C ARG A 22 -2.87 0.80 -9.04
N ASP A 23 -1.87 0.18 -9.63
CA ASP A 23 -1.75 -0.10 -11.06
C ASP A 23 -2.99 -0.87 -11.57
N LEU A 24 -3.77 -0.27 -12.47
CA LEU A 24 -4.97 -0.92 -13.03
C LEU A 24 -4.59 -1.90 -14.15
N ASP A 25 -3.55 -1.58 -14.92
CA ASP A 25 -3.03 -2.42 -16.00
C ASP A 25 -2.64 -3.82 -15.46
N LEU A 26 -2.10 -3.88 -14.24
CA LEU A 26 -1.73 -5.14 -13.57
C LEU A 26 -2.94 -5.91 -12.98
N ILE A 27 -3.98 -5.19 -12.53
CA ILE A 27 -5.18 -5.79 -11.93
C ILE A 27 -6.06 -6.45 -12.98
N PHE A 28 -6.13 -5.88 -14.18
CA PHE A 28 -6.94 -6.38 -15.29
C PHE A 28 -6.14 -7.19 -16.32
N ALA A 29 -4.89 -7.56 -16.01
CA ALA A 29 -4.09 -8.43 -16.85
C ALA A 29 -4.34 -9.91 -16.58
N LEU A 30 -4.29 -10.73 -17.63
CA LEU A 30 -4.13 -12.18 -17.49
C LEU A 30 -2.68 -12.48 -17.10
N GLN A 31 -2.48 -13.31 -16.08
CA GLN A 31 -1.15 -13.62 -15.55
C GLN A 31 -0.74 -15.04 -15.90
N PHE A 32 0.45 -15.18 -16.47
CA PHE A 32 1.03 -16.47 -16.86
C PHE A 32 2.41 -16.63 -16.24
N GLU A 33 2.60 -17.70 -15.47
CA GLU A 33 3.91 -18.07 -14.95
C GLU A 33 4.75 -18.74 -16.05
N ARG A 34 5.97 -18.26 -16.27
CA ARG A 34 6.91 -18.78 -17.28
C ARG A 34 8.32 -18.82 -16.73
N THR A 35 9.11 -19.76 -17.23
CA THR A 35 10.55 -19.85 -16.93
C THR A 35 11.34 -19.10 -17.99
N VAL A 36 12.37 -18.36 -17.57
CA VAL A 36 13.28 -17.66 -18.48
C VAL A 36 14.29 -18.65 -19.07
N ASN A 37 14.45 -18.61 -20.40
CA ASN A 37 15.36 -19.44 -21.16
C ASN A 37 16.83 -19.03 -20.96
N ARG A 38 17.77 -19.85 -21.47
CA ARG A 38 19.23 -19.61 -21.32
C ARG A 38 19.74 -18.36 -22.06
N ASP A 39 19.03 -17.93 -23.09
CA ASP A 39 19.24 -16.70 -23.86
C ASP A 39 18.55 -15.46 -23.23
N ASN A 40 18.04 -15.58 -21.99
CA ASN A 40 17.19 -14.60 -21.31
C ASN A 40 15.88 -14.26 -22.07
N THR A 41 15.37 -15.16 -22.91
CA THR A 41 14.02 -15.01 -23.49
C THR A 41 12.92 -15.63 -22.62
N VAL A 42 11.68 -15.21 -22.85
CA VAL A 42 10.47 -15.85 -22.30
C VAL A 42 9.51 -16.18 -23.43
N SER A 43 9.10 -17.43 -23.55
CA SER A 43 8.09 -17.86 -24.52
C SER A 43 6.67 -17.63 -23.99
N ILE A 44 5.84 -16.98 -24.80
CA ILE A 44 4.41 -16.82 -24.53
C ILE A 44 3.62 -16.92 -25.83
N GLN A 45 2.69 -17.87 -25.90
CA GLN A 45 1.95 -18.21 -27.12
C GLN A 45 2.93 -18.47 -28.29
N ASN A 46 2.93 -17.62 -29.33
CA ASN A 46 3.81 -17.73 -30.48
C ASN A 46 4.93 -16.67 -30.49
N LEU A 47 5.18 -16.01 -29.35
CA LEU A 47 6.17 -14.95 -29.18
C LEU A 47 7.32 -15.38 -28.28
N SER A 48 8.51 -14.85 -28.57
CA SER A 48 9.68 -14.91 -27.69
C SER A 48 10.04 -13.48 -27.26
N LEU A 49 9.99 -13.21 -25.97
CA LEU A 49 10.20 -11.88 -25.40
C LEU A 49 11.61 -11.82 -24.80
N GLN A 50 12.52 -11.06 -25.44
CA GLN A 50 13.88 -10.87 -24.97
C GLN A 50 13.92 -9.97 -23.73
N ILE A 51 14.45 -10.46 -22.61
CA ILE A 51 14.65 -9.64 -21.42
C ILE A 51 16.00 -8.92 -21.50
N GLU A 52 15.96 -7.61 -21.24
CA GLU A 52 17.15 -6.75 -21.13
C GLU A 52 17.98 -7.03 -19.86
N ALA A 53 19.27 -6.68 -19.91
CA ALA A 53 20.19 -6.94 -18.82
C ALA A 53 19.79 -6.20 -17.52
N VAL A 54 19.49 -6.97 -16.46
CA VAL A 54 19.14 -6.42 -15.14
C VAL A 54 20.38 -6.18 -14.27
N ARG A 55 20.38 -5.09 -13.50
CA ARG A 55 21.53 -4.68 -12.67
C ARG A 55 21.69 -5.46 -11.36
N TRP A 56 20.64 -6.15 -10.92
CA TRP A 56 20.56 -6.80 -9.60
C TRP A 56 20.83 -8.31 -9.64
N ARG A 57 21.06 -8.89 -10.83
CA ARG A 57 21.36 -10.32 -11.02
C ARG A 57 22.16 -10.53 -12.30
N ALA A 58 23.15 -11.41 -12.28
CA ALA A 58 24.00 -11.68 -13.46
C ALA A 58 23.24 -12.40 -14.61
N SER A 59 22.25 -13.23 -14.28
CA SER A 59 21.38 -13.89 -15.26
C SER A 59 20.00 -14.17 -14.66
N LEU A 60 18.97 -14.13 -15.50
CA LEU A 60 17.61 -14.53 -15.17
C LEU A 60 17.28 -15.93 -15.67
N ALA A 61 18.15 -16.59 -16.43
CA ALA A 61 17.94 -17.96 -16.92
C ALA A 61 17.56 -18.92 -15.77
N GLY A 62 16.49 -19.69 -15.99
CA GLY A 62 15.90 -20.59 -14.99
C GLY A 62 15.03 -19.92 -13.92
N CYS A 63 14.95 -18.58 -13.86
CA CYS A 63 14.01 -17.90 -12.98
C CYS A 63 12.57 -18.03 -13.47
N THR A 64 11.65 -18.19 -12.53
CA THR A 64 10.22 -18.04 -12.73
C THR A 64 9.85 -16.55 -12.80
N VAL A 65 9.15 -16.15 -13.85
CA VAL A 65 8.64 -14.79 -14.06
C VAL A 65 7.14 -14.80 -14.37
N THR A 66 6.47 -13.71 -14.06
CA THR A 66 5.06 -13.51 -14.43
C THR A 66 4.97 -12.65 -15.67
N VAL A 67 4.34 -13.18 -16.72
CA VAL A 67 3.92 -12.46 -17.92
C VAL A 67 2.49 -11.98 -17.72
N HIS A 68 2.28 -10.67 -17.86
CA HIS A 68 1.00 -10.00 -17.74
C HIS A 68 0.50 -9.62 -19.13
N GLN A 69 -0.54 -10.26 -19.63
CA GLN A 69 -1.20 -9.86 -20.87
C GLN A 69 -2.28 -8.83 -20.54
N HIS A 70 -2.09 -7.60 -20.99
CA HIS A 70 -2.99 -6.47 -20.77
C HIS A 70 -4.15 -6.46 -21.80
N LEU A 71 -5.22 -5.70 -21.50
CA LEU A 71 -6.42 -5.62 -22.35
C LEU A 71 -6.18 -4.95 -23.72
N ASP A 72 -5.09 -4.20 -23.87
CA ASP A 72 -4.62 -3.62 -25.15
C ASP A 72 -3.80 -4.63 -25.98
N GLY A 73 -3.64 -5.87 -25.49
CA GLY A 73 -2.81 -6.90 -26.09
C GLY A 73 -1.30 -6.76 -25.81
N SER A 74 -0.86 -5.72 -25.11
CA SER A 74 0.55 -5.57 -24.70
C SER A 74 0.91 -6.55 -23.58
N TYR A 75 2.20 -6.90 -23.47
CA TYR A 75 2.72 -7.78 -22.44
C TYR A 75 3.63 -7.02 -21.46
N GLY A 76 3.45 -7.23 -20.16
CA GLY A 76 4.40 -6.80 -19.12
C GLY A 76 5.10 -7.99 -18.50
N LEU A 77 6.40 -7.90 -18.20
CA LEU A 77 7.13 -8.95 -17.48
C LEU A 77 7.54 -8.47 -16.08
N THR A 78 7.35 -9.31 -15.06
CA THR A 78 7.76 -9.04 -13.69
C THR A 78 8.44 -10.24 -13.03
N HIS A 79 9.44 -9.98 -12.19
CA HIS A 79 10.05 -10.95 -11.29
C HIS A 79 9.99 -10.40 -9.85
N GLY A 80 9.03 -10.87 -9.06
CA GLY A 80 8.74 -10.33 -7.73
C GLY A 80 8.46 -8.81 -7.81
N PRO A 81 9.18 -7.95 -7.06
CA PRO A 81 8.96 -6.50 -7.08
C PRO A 81 9.54 -5.81 -8.34
N HIS A 82 10.30 -6.51 -9.19
CA HIS A 82 10.99 -5.92 -10.33
C HIS A 82 10.20 -6.08 -11.63
N ARG A 83 9.92 -4.97 -12.32
CA ARG A 83 9.53 -5.01 -13.74
C ARG A 83 10.78 -5.31 -14.59
N LEU A 84 10.63 -6.20 -15.55
CA LEU A 84 11.68 -6.57 -16.51
C LEU A 84 11.52 -5.87 -17.86
N GLY A 85 10.27 -5.53 -18.25
CA GLY A 85 9.98 -4.75 -19.45
C GLY A 85 8.49 -4.65 -19.79
N ARG A 86 8.18 -3.99 -20.91
CA ARG A 86 6.87 -3.98 -21.58
C ARG A 86 7.09 -4.28 -23.07
N TYR A 87 6.18 -5.02 -23.70
CA TYR A 87 6.27 -5.48 -25.08
C TYR A 87 4.92 -5.28 -25.78
N SER A 88 4.92 -5.08 -27.09
CA SER A 88 3.70 -4.91 -27.88
C SER A 88 2.98 -6.25 -28.05
N ALA A 89 1.78 -6.23 -28.62
CA ALA A 89 1.06 -7.45 -29.00
C ALA A 89 1.84 -8.33 -30.00
N GLN A 90 2.85 -7.77 -30.67
CA GLN A 90 3.76 -8.44 -31.61
C GLN A 90 5.12 -8.83 -30.96
N GLY A 91 5.28 -8.61 -29.65
CA GLY A 91 6.50 -8.94 -28.90
C GLY A 91 7.64 -7.93 -29.01
N ALA A 92 7.48 -6.82 -29.74
CA ALA A 92 8.50 -5.77 -29.80
C ALA A 92 8.60 -5.04 -28.45
N ALA A 93 9.82 -4.86 -27.93
CA ALA A 93 10.04 -4.14 -26.68
C ALA A 93 9.59 -2.68 -26.78
N LEU A 94 8.69 -2.24 -25.89
CA LEU A 94 8.41 -0.83 -25.71
C LEU A 94 9.46 -0.26 -24.76
N ALA A 95 9.99 0.91 -25.10
CA ALA A 95 10.75 1.71 -24.16
C ALA A 95 9.90 1.91 -22.90
N ASP A 96 10.47 1.55 -21.74
CA ASP A 96 9.84 1.76 -20.46
C ASP A 96 9.82 3.28 -20.24
N ASN A 97 8.71 3.91 -20.66
CA ASN A 97 8.45 5.32 -20.38
C ASN A 97 8.48 5.46 -18.86
N LYS A 98 9.61 5.96 -18.37
CA LYS A 98 9.89 6.23 -16.97
C LYS A 98 9.11 7.47 -16.56
N THR A 99 7.78 7.39 -16.69
CA THR A 99 6.83 8.23 -15.98
C THR A 99 7.30 8.21 -14.54
N GLN A 100 7.76 9.37 -14.08
CA GLN A 100 8.36 9.49 -12.78
C GLN A 100 7.25 9.23 -11.75
N ARG A 101 7.10 7.96 -11.33
CA ARG A 101 6.50 7.64 -10.03
C ARG A 101 7.31 8.44 -9.04
N GLY A 102 6.72 9.55 -8.59
CA GLY A 102 7.46 10.67 -8.02
C GLY A 102 8.43 10.16 -6.98
N ARG A 103 9.70 10.58 -7.08
CA ARG A 103 10.71 10.25 -6.07
C ARG A 103 10.09 10.52 -4.71
N ALA A 104 9.81 9.45 -3.94
CA ALA A 104 9.33 9.60 -2.58
C ALA A 104 10.35 10.50 -1.89
N VAL A 105 9.89 11.64 -1.37
CA VAL A 105 10.77 12.76 -1.04
C VAL A 105 11.81 12.27 -0.05
N GLU A 106 13.05 12.13 -0.51
CA GLU A 106 14.17 11.79 0.35
C GLU A 106 14.33 12.95 1.31
N LYS A 107 13.79 12.80 2.53
CA LYS A 107 13.92 13.82 3.56
C LYS A 107 15.40 13.96 3.87
N THR A 108 15.98 15.06 3.41
CA THR A 108 17.34 15.46 3.73
C THR A 108 17.54 15.35 5.23
N ARG A 109 18.45 14.46 5.65
CA ARG A 109 18.76 14.30 7.07
C ARG A 109 19.36 15.61 7.58
N ALA A 110 18.76 16.14 8.66
CA ALA A 110 19.28 17.25 9.46
C ALA A 110 19.57 18.59 8.73
N GLY A 111 18.52 19.26 8.25
CA GLY A 111 18.52 20.73 8.17
C GLY A 111 18.06 21.33 9.50
N LYS A 112 18.90 22.14 10.17
CA LYS A 112 18.51 22.85 11.40
C LYS A 112 17.45 23.90 11.04
N VAL A 113 16.24 23.77 11.59
CA VAL A 113 15.15 24.74 11.39
C VAL A 113 15.60 26.10 11.92
N GLN A 114 15.83 27.06 11.03
CA GLN A 114 16.34 28.38 11.39
C GLN A 114 15.33 29.21 12.21
N ASN A 115 14.03 28.94 12.02
CA ASN A 115 12.96 29.66 12.70
C ASN A 115 11.93 28.64 13.25
N PRO A 116 12.05 28.22 14.53
CA PRO A 116 11.14 27.23 15.10
C PRO A 116 9.76 27.85 15.35
N THR A 117 8.72 27.29 14.72
CA THR A 117 7.31 27.73 14.91
C THR A 117 6.78 27.50 16.32
N PHE A 118 7.45 26.65 17.11
CA PHE A 118 7.12 26.37 18.51
C PHE A 118 8.27 26.82 19.43
N PRO A 119 7.97 27.51 20.55
CA PRO A 119 9.01 27.89 21.51
C PRO A 119 9.64 26.62 22.14
N PRO A 120 10.97 26.59 22.35
CA PRO A 120 11.68 25.36 22.75
C PRO A 120 11.47 24.94 24.20
N ARG A 121 10.58 25.60 24.96
CA ARG A 121 10.38 25.40 26.40
C ARG A 121 8.89 25.28 26.73
N LEU A 122 8.34 24.08 26.55
CA LEU A 122 7.05 23.68 27.13
C LEU A 122 7.24 23.34 28.62
N GLU A 123 7.65 24.32 29.41
CA GLU A 123 7.53 24.20 30.87
C GLU A 123 6.07 24.39 31.24
N ILE A 124 5.40 23.28 31.54
CA ILE A 124 4.13 23.29 32.27
C ILE A 124 4.45 23.90 33.63
N PRO A 125 3.90 25.07 34.00
CA PRO A 125 4.13 25.63 35.32
C PRO A 125 3.57 24.66 36.35
N GLN A 126 4.43 24.13 37.22
CA GLN A 126 4.03 23.29 38.35
C GLN A 126 3.34 24.17 39.40
N LYS A 127 2.07 24.52 39.13
CA LYS A 127 1.20 25.10 40.14
C LYS A 127 0.89 23.98 41.13
N ALA A 128 1.31 24.13 42.38
CA ALA A 128 0.96 23.19 43.44
C ALA A 128 -0.58 23.06 43.49
N LEU A 129 -1.06 21.82 43.35
CA LEU A 129 -2.47 21.50 43.52
C LEU A 129 -2.76 21.35 45.01
N ASP A 130 -3.41 22.34 45.60
CA ASP A 130 -4.03 22.23 46.92
C ASP A 130 -5.26 21.29 46.85
N SER A 131 -5.02 19.99 46.65
CA SER A 131 -6.04 18.95 46.74
C SER A 131 -6.08 18.38 48.16
N HIS A 132 -6.57 19.18 49.11
CA HIS A 132 -6.81 18.73 50.49
C HIS A 132 -8.00 17.77 50.53
N PHE A 133 -7.76 16.47 50.34
CA PHE A 133 -8.77 15.44 50.59
C PHE A 133 -9.07 15.37 52.10
N PRO A 134 -10.32 15.54 52.55
CA PRO A 134 -10.66 15.38 53.95
C PRO A 134 -10.69 13.89 54.32
N THR A 135 -9.82 13.47 55.23
CA THR A 135 -9.89 12.15 55.85
C THR A 135 -11.20 12.00 56.61
N ALA A 136 -12.02 11.01 56.25
CA ALA A 136 -13.28 10.74 56.93
C ALA A 136 -13.05 10.32 58.39
N PRO A 137 -13.89 10.75 59.35
CA PRO A 137 -13.74 10.37 60.76
C PRO A 137 -14.11 8.90 60.98
N THR A 138 -13.32 8.21 61.81
CA THR A 138 -13.59 6.85 62.26
C THR A 138 -14.89 6.77 63.04
N ALA A 139 -15.94 6.18 62.45
CA ALA A 139 -17.15 5.83 63.16
C ALA A 139 -16.95 4.51 63.92
N ALA A 140 -16.80 4.58 65.24
CA ALA A 140 -16.88 3.40 66.11
C ALA A 140 -18.36 2.94 66.21
N GLY A 141 -18.70 1.85 65.55
CA GLY A 141 -20.02 1.21 65.58
C GLY A 141 -19.98 -0.08 66.41
N HIS A 142 -20.88 -0.19 67.39
CA HIS A 142 -20.84 -1.23 68.42
C HIS A 142 -21.48 -2.56 67.99
N LEU A 143 -21.05 -3.65 68.61
CA LEU A 143 -21.62 -5.00 68.50
C LEU A 143 -23.08 -5.06 68.99
N THR A 144 -23.94 -5.74 68.23
CA THR A 144 -25.02 -6.61 68.76
C THR A 144 -25.26 -7.82 67.85
N GLN A 145 -25.72 -8.92 68.46
CA GLN A 145 -25.80 -10.28 67.93
C GLN A 145 -27.25 -10.76 67.96
N THR A 146 -27.81 -11.24 66.84
CA THR A 146 -28.96 -12.18 66.69
C THR A 146 -29.31 -12.30 65.19
N GLY A 147 -29.77 -13.41 64.61
CA GLY A 147 -29.92 -14.81 65.07
C GLY A 147 -30.81 -15.61 64.07
N GLN A 148 -30.48 -16.89 63.79
CA GLN A 148 -31.28 -17.94 63.11
C GLN A 148 -31.78 -17.68 61.65
N VAL A 149 -31.58 -18.59 60.66
CA VAL A 149 -32.25 -19.90 60.44
C VAL A 149 -33.78 -19.70 60.38
N THR A 150 -34.58 -20.07 59.37
CA THR A 150 -34.55 -21.16 58.37
C THR A 150 -35.21 -20.61 57.09
N CYS A 151 -35.05 -21.20 55.90
CA CYS A 151 -34.32 -22.41 55.56
C CYS A 151 -32.95 -22.08 54.94
#